data_AF-A0A9D6R6I2-F1
#
_entry.id   AF-A0A9D6R6I2-F1
#
_cell.length_a   1.000
_cell.length_b   1.000
_cell.length_c   1.000
_cell.angle_alpha   90.00
_cell.angle_beta   90.00
_cell.angle_gamma   90.00
#
_symmetry.space_group_name_H-M   'P 1'
#
loop_
_entity.id
_entity.type
_entity.pdbx_description
1 polymer ?
#
loop_
_entity_poly.entity_id
_entity_poly.type
_entity_poly.pdbx_seq_one_letter_code
_entity_poly.pdbx_strand_id
1 'polypeptide(L)' 'ILECKDKNLLGDMLSMANQIAENLGVGKKGFRVVINTNSEGGQTVFHLHMHLLAGRPLSGAMG' A
#
# COMPACT_ATOMS: atom_id res chain seq x y z
N ILE A 1 3.27 9.26 19.44
CA ILE A 1 3.61 8.22 18.43
C ILE A 1 2.67 7.07 18.71
N LEU A 2 1.78 6.73 17.78
CA LEU A 2 0.86 5.60 17.96
C LEU A 2 1.69 4.35 18.27
N GLU A 3 1.45 3.74 19.43
CA GLU A 3 2.07 2.47 19.78
C GLU A 3 1.63 1.42 18.74
N CYS A 4 2.61 0.83 18.06
CA CYS A 4 2.38 -0.25 17.13
C CYS A 4 2.02 -1.51 17.93
N LYS A 5 0.71 -1.71 18.18
CA LYS A 5 0.18 -2.87 18.91
C LYS A 5 0.47 -4.20 18.21
N ASP A 6 0.75 -4.16 16.92
CA ASP A 6 1.11 -5.31 16.11
C ASP A 6 2.21 -4.93 15.10
N LYS A 7 3.45 -5.30 15.44
CA LYS A 7 4.64 -5.03 14.62
C LYS A 7 4.67 -5.87 13.34
N ASN A 8 3.95 -6.99 13.31
CA ASN A 8 3.97 -7.93 12.18
C ASN A 8 2.89 -7.60 11.15
N LEU A 9 1.79 -6.97 11.58
CA LEU A 9 0.65 -6.62 10.71
C LEU A 9 1.07 -5.95 9.39
N LEU A 10 1.98 -4.97 9.43
CA LEU A 10 2.45 -4.29 8.21
C LEU A 10 3.25 -5.23 7.29
N GLY A 11 4.02 -6.17 7.86
CA GLY A 11 4.71 -7.21 7.11
C GLY A 11 3.73 -8.15 6.40
N ASP A 12 2.69 -8.59 7.11
CA ASP A 12 1.64 -9.43 6.54
C ASP A 12 0.87 -8.70 5.43
N MET A 13 0.55 -7.41 5.62
CA MET A 13 -0.08 -6.58 4.59
C MET A 13 0.78 -6.45 3.34
N LEU A 14 2.10 -6.24 3.48
CA LEU A 14 3.03 -6.17 2.35
C LEU A 14 3.15 -7.52 1.62
N SER A 15 3.20 -8.61 2.37
CA SER A 15 3.20 -9.97 1.79
C SER A 15 1.92 -10.22 0.98
N MET A 16 0.76 -9.85 1.53
CA MET A 16 -0.53 -9.94 0.85
C MET A 16 -0.58 -9.07 -0.41
N ALA A 17 -0.06 -7.84 -0.34
CA ALA A 17 0.02 -6.95 -1.50
C ALA A 17 0.85 -7.58 -2.64
N ASN A 18 1.98 -8.22 -2.33
CA ASN A 18 2.78 -8.92 -3.32
C ASN A 18 2.03 -10.11 -3.93
N GLN A 19 1.35 -10.93 -3.12
CA GLN A 19 0.53 -12.05 -3.60
C GLN A 19 -0.60 -11.58 -4.53
N ILE A 20 -1.29 -10.50 -4.17
CA ILE A 20 -2.34 -9.91 -5.01
C ILE A 20 -1.75 -9.40 -6.33
N ALA A 21 -0.59 -8.74 -6.30
CA ALA A 21 0.08 -8.27 -7.52
C ALA A 21 0.48 -9.42 -8.46
N GLU A 22 0.97 -10.53 -7.93
CA GLU A 22 1.26 -11.74 -8.71
C GLU A 22 -0.02 -12.34 -9.30
N ASN A 23 -1.09 -12.48 -8.50
CA ASN A 23 -2.37 -13.01 -8.96
C ASN A 23 -3.04 -12.17 -10.06
N LEU A 24 -2.82 -10.86 -10.04
CA LEU A 24 -3.29 -9.94 -11.07
C LEU A 24 -2.35 -9.86 -12.29
N GLY A 25 -1.23 -10.60 -12.31
CA GLY A 25 -0.27 -10.62 -13.41
C GLY A 25 0.55 -9.32 -13.56
N VAL A 26 0.66 -8.53 -12.48
CA VAL A 26 1.37 -7.25 -12.45
C VAL A 26 2.64 -7.27 -11.62
N GLY A 27 2.89 -8.32 -10.83
CA GLY A 27 4.06 -8.45 -9.95
C GLY A 27 5.40 -8.18 -10.64
N LYS A 28 5.66 -8.87 -11.77
CA LYS A 28 6.87 -8.65 -12.58
C LYS A 28 6.95 -7.29 -13.28
N LYS A 29 5.81 -6.66 -13.57
CA LYS A 29 5.75 -5.33 -14.21
C LYS A 29 5.95 -4.19 -13.21
N GLY A 30 5.85 -4.51 -11.92
CA GLY A 30 5.92 -3.55 -10.83
C GLY A 30 4.55 -3.03 -10.41
N PHE A 31 4.49 -2.62 -9.14
CA PHE A 31 3.33 -2.01 -8.50
C PHE A 31 3.82 -1.05 -7.40
N ARG A 32 2.92 -0.19 -6.92
CA ARG A 32 3.18 0.70 -5.78
C ARG A 32 2.18 0.40 -4.68
N VAL A 33 2.68 0.31 -3.45
CA VAL A 33 1.85 0.32 -2.24
C VAL A 33 1.90 1.69 -1.59
N VAL A 34 0.75 2.20 -1.12
CA VAL A 34 0.66 3.51 -0.46
C VAL A 34 -0.20 3.39 0.80
N ILE A 35 0.29 3.96 1.89
CA ILE A 35 -0.46 4.15 3.14
C ILE A 35 -0.52 5.65 3.41
N ASN A 36 -1.71 6.22 3.27
CA ASN A 36 -1.96 7.64 3.57
C ASN A 36 -2.19 7.80 5.07
N THR A 37 -1.50 8.74 5.70
CA THR A 37 -1.61 9.01 7.14
C THR A 37 -2.01 10.46 7.37
N ASN A 38 -3.11 10.66 8.10
CA ASN A 38 -3.71 11.97 8.39
C ASN A 38 -4.10 12.78 7.13
N SER A 39 -4.58 14.01 7.35
CA SER A 39 -5.15 14.87 6.32
C SER A 39 -4.15 15.25 5.22
N GLU A 40 -2.94 15.69 5.58
CA GLU A 40 -1.91 16.07 4.60
C GLU A 40 -1.39 14.89 3.77
N GLY A 41 -1.47 13.68 4.33
CA GLY A 41 -1.21 12.44 3.58
C GLY A 41 -2.37 12.02 2.69
N GLY A 42 -3.51 12.72 2.68
CA GLY A 42 -4.69 12.37 1.89
C GLY A 42 -5.54 11.23 2.47
N GLN A 43 -5.50 10.99 3.78
CA GLN A 43 -6.34 9.97 4.43
C GLN A 43 -7.77 10.50 4.62
N THR A 44 -8.75 9.81 4.03
CA THR A 44 -10.19 10.13 4.17
C THR A 44 -10.92 9.18 5.11
N VAL A 45 -10.47 7.92 5.19
CA VAL A 45 -10.98 6.89 6.11
C VAL A 45 -9.94 6.60 7.19
N PHE A 46 -10.29 6.87 8.44
CA PHE A 46 -9.40 6.74 9.62
C PHE A 46 -9.35 5.31 10.15
N HIS A 47 -9.03 4.39 9.25
CA HIS A 47 -8.67 3.00 9.52
C HIS A 47 -7.41 2.67 8.74
N LEU A 48 -6.52 1.81 9.26
CA LEU A 48 -5.34 1.37 8.52
C LEU A 48 -5.77 0.68 7.22
N HIS A 49 -5.32 1.19 6.09
CA HIS A 49 -5.55 0.59 4.79
C HIS A 49 -4.35 0.86 3.89
N MET A 50 -4.15 -0.03 2.91
CA MET A 50 -3.06 0.03 1.95
C MET A 50 -3.66 0.02 0.55
N HIS A 51 -3.28 1.01 -0.25
CA HIS A 51 -3.61 1.05 -1.67
C HIS A 51 -2.58 0.26 -2.45
N LEU A 52 -3.02 -0.53 -3.42
CA LEU A 52 -2.17 -1.22 -4.40
C LEU A 52 -2.47 -0.66 -5.78
N LEU A 53 -1.49 0.02 -6.38
CA LEU A 53 -1.61 0.65 -7.70
C LEU A 53 -0.74 -0.11 -8.70
N ALA A 54 -1.34 -0.56 -9.81
CA ALA A 54 -0.66 -1.34 -10.83
C ALA A 54 -1.40 -1.25 -12.18
N GLY A 55 -0.90 -1.99 -13.18
CA GLY A 55 -1.54 -2.13 -14.50
C GLY A 55 -1.14 -1.07 -15.53
N ARG A 56 -0.35 -0.06 -15.14
CA ARG A 56 0.25 0.94 -16.02
C ARG A 56 1.53 1.50 -15.41
N PRO A 57 2.43 2.12 -16.20
CA PRO A 57 3.53 2.92 -15.66
C PRO A 57 2.99 3.99 -14.71
N LEU A 58 3.57 4.06 -13.50
CA LEU A 58 3.20 5.06 -12.49
C LEU A 58 4.15 6.25 -12.59
N SER A 59 3.60 7.47 -12.49
CA SER A 59 4.42 8.69 -12.46
C SER A 59 5.29 8.75 -11.20
N GLY A 60 6.41 9.46 -11.27
CA GLY A 60 7.25 9.73 -10.09
C GLY A 60 6.58 10.61 -9.04
N ALA A 61 5.62 11.44 -9.45
CA ALA A 61 4.77 12.18 -8.51
C ALA A 61 3.95 11.20 -7.65
N MET A 62 3.94 11.46 -6.35
CA MET A 62 3.16 10.74 -5.34
C MET A 62 2.13 11.75 -4.80
N GLY A 63 1.00 11.88 -5.48
CA GLY A 63 0.00 12.92 -5.22
C GLY A 63 -0.46 13.57 -6.51
#